data_AF-K9H2Q5-F1
#
_entry.id   AF-K9H2Q5-F1
#
_cell.length_a   1.000
_cell.length_b   1.000
_cell.length_c   1.000
_cell.angle_alpha   90.00
_cell.angle_beta   90.00
_cell.angle_gamma   90.00
#
_symmetry.space_group_name_H-M   'P 1'
#
loop_
_entity.id
_entity.type
_entity.pdbx_description
1 polymer ?
#
loop_
_entity_poly.entity_id
_entity_poly.type
_entity_poly.pdbx_seq_one_letter_code
_entity_poly.pdbx_strand_id
1 'polypeptide(L)'
;MASPEMDRETYCANLEARVTALRHRIEEVERAEEAERVNTPGHPPSDALKDLQARHDELSRSLARCQFIEEDDWVSARDEAESAFARVENALETATARYRGRGSGGG
;
A
#
# COMPACT_ATOMS: atom_id res chain seq x y z
N MET A 1 -10.65 -3.75 -29.69
CA MET A 1 -9.58 -4.67 -29.28
C MET A 1 -9.88 -5.03 -27.84
N ALA A 2 -10.43 -6.22 -27.59
CA ALA A 2 -10.62 -6.71 -26.24
C ALA A 2 -9.23 -7.13 -25.73
N SER A 3 -8.72 -6.43 -24.73
CA SER A 3 -7.62 -6.95 -23.90
C SER A 3 -8.04 -8.34 -23.41
N PRO A 4 -7.12 -9.33 -23.31
CA PRO A 4 -7.49 -10.64 -22.76
C PRO A 4 -8.19 -10.40 -21.43
N GLU A 5 -9.44 -10.86 -21.33
CA GLU A 5 -10.23 -10.78 -20.10
C GLU A 5 -9.48 -11.62 -19.07
N MET A 6 -8.59 -10.97 -18.31
CA MET A 6 -7.85 -11.59 -17.23
C MET A 6 -8.88 -12.16 -16.26
N ASP A 7 -8.82 -13.48 -16.06
CA ASP A 7 -9.73 -14.17 -15.17
C ASP A 7 -9.55 -13.69 -13.72
N ARG A 8 -10.61 -13.86 -12.92
CA ARG A 8 -10.66 -13.38 -11.54
C ARG A 8 -9.52 -13.94 -10.69
N GLU A 9 -9.22 -15.23 -10.81
CA GLU A 9 -8.17 -15.87 -10.01
C GLU A 9 -6.81 -15.26 -10.32
N THR A 10 -6.47 -15.11 -11.60
CA THR A 10 -5.24 -14.44 -12.05
C THR A 10 -5.19 -13.00 -11.58
N TYR A 11 -6.30 -12.27 -11.65
CA TYR A 11 -6.35 -10.88 -11.17
C TYR A 11 -6.10 -10.78 -9.66
N CYS A 12 -6.81 -11.58 -8.85
CA CYS A 12 -6.62 -11.54 -7.40
C CYS A 12 -5.21 -11.99 -6.99
N ALA A 13 -4.61 -12.97 -7.67
CA ALA A 13 -3.22 -13.39 -7.42
C ALA A 13 -2.21 -12.27 -7.76
N ASN A 14 -2.41 -11.56 -8.88
CA ASN A 14 -1.58 -10.41 -9.24
C ASN A 14 -1.71 -9.26 -8.21
N LEU A 15 -2.93 -9.02 -7.72
CA LEU A 15 -3.18 -8.02 -6.69
C LEU A 15 -2.52 -8.41 -5.37
N GLU A 16 -2.57 -9.69 -4.96
CA GLU A 16 -1.90 -10.19 -3.76
C GLU A 16 -0.37 -10.01 -3.83
N ALA A 17 0.23 -10.28 -4.99
CA ALA A 17 1.66 -10.03 -5.21
C ALA A 17 2.01 -8.53 -5.08
N ARG A 18 1.17 -7.64 -5.65
CA ARG A 18 1.32 -6.18 -5.53
C ARG A 18 1.17 -5.71 -4.07
N VAL A 19 0.20 -6.25 -3.33
CA VAL A 19 0.00 -5.95 -1.89
C VAL A 19 1.21 -6.40 -1.07
N THR A 20 1.75 -7.59 -1.35
CA THR A 20 2.96 -8.09 -0.67
C THR A 20 4.16 -7.17 -0.93
N ALA A 21 4.34 -6.71 -2.17
CA ALA A 21 5.38 -5.74 -2.50
C ALA A 21 5.19 -4.39 -1.78
N LEU A 22 3.95 -3.90 -1.67
CA LEU A 22 3.63 -2.70 -0.91
C LEU A 22 3.97 -2.84 0.56
N ARG A 23 3.64 -3.98 1.17
CA ARG A 23 3.96 -4.27 2.58
C ARG A 23 5.46 -4.15 2.85
N HIS A 24 6.31 -4.71 1.99
CA HIS A 24 7.76 -4.59 2.15
C HIS A 24 8.23 -3.12 2.10
N ARG A 25 7.64 -2.30 1.23
CA ARG A 25 7.94 -0.86 1.16
C ARG A 25 7.44 -0.10 2.39
N ILE A 26 6.31 -0.50 2.97
CA ILE A 26 5.81 0.07 4.24
C ILE A 26 6.78 -0.26 5.38
N GLU A 27 7.26 -1.50 5.46
CA GLU A 27 8.26 -1.92 6.46
C GLU A 27 9.59 -1.15 6.33
N GLU A 28 9.96 -0.67 5.13
CA GLU A 28 11.09 0.25 4.94
C GLU A 28 10.84 1.63 5.54
N VAL A 29 9.65 2.19 5.30
CA VAL A 29 9.24 3.48 5.89
C VAL A 29 9.18 3.38 7.41
N GLU A 30 8.59 2.30 7.95
CA GLU A 30 8.51 2.06 9.39
C GLU A 30 9.90 1.98 10.03
N ARG A 31 10.85 1.30 9.38
CA ARG A 31 12.24 1.23 9.85
C ARG A 31 12.92 2.59 9.81
N ALA A 32 12.68 3.40 8.78
CA ALA A 32 13.21 4.77 8.69
C ALA A 32 12.62 5.68 9.78
N GLU A 33 11.31 5.59 10.04
CA GLU A 33 10.64 6.29 11.15
C GLU A 33 11.19 5.83 12.51
N GLU A 34 11.36 4.53 12.72
CA GLU A 34 11.87 3.97 13.96
C GLU A 34 13.31 4.43 14.24
N ALA A 35 14.16 4.49 13.20
CA ALA A 35 15.49 5.05 13.33
C ALA A 35 15.47 6.53 13.77
N GLU A 36 14.50 7.32 13.30
CA GLU A 36 14.31 8.70 13.80
C GLU A 36 13.84 8.69 15.27
N ARG A 37 12.92 7.79 15.65
CA ARG A 37 12.43 7.67 17.03
C ARG A 37 13.49 7.21 18.02
N VAL A 38 14.41 6.34 17.63
CA VAL A 38 15.56 5.95 18.47
C VAL A 38 16.41 7.18 18.80
N ASN A 39 16.57 8.10 17.84
CA ASN A 39 17.29 9.35 18.05
C ASN A 39 16.47 10.41 18.82
N THR A 40 15.15 10.24 18.93
CA THR A 40 14.27 11.15 19.69
C THR A 40 13.20 10.35 20.46
N PRO A 41 13.58 9.73 21.59
CA PRO A 41 12.73 8.81 22.34
C PRO A 41 11.38 9.44 22.74
N GLY A 42 10.29 8.71 22.52
CA GLY A 42 8.93 9.15 22.88
C GLY A 42 8.17 9.89 21.78
N HIS A 43 8.76 10.11 20.61
CA HIS A 43 8.00 10.65 19.47
C HIS A 43 6.99 9.61 18.93
N PRO A 44 5.71 9.98 18.75
CA PRO A 44 4.73 9.09 18.16
C PRO A 44 5.03 8.81 16.67
N PRO A 45 4.42 7.75 16.08
CA PRO A 45 4.43 7.54 14.62
C PRO A 45 3.99 8.80 13.89
N SER A 46 4.61 9.09 12.75
CA SER A 46 4.20 10.24 11.95
C SER A 46 2.78 10.06 11.43
N ASP A 47 2.08 11.16 11.19
CA ASP A 47 0.73 11.09 10.60
C ASP A 47 0.77 10.52 9.18
N ALA A 48 1.91 10.62 8.48
CA ALA A 48 2.12 9.99 7.17
C ALA A 48 2.20 8.46 7.30
N LEU A 49 2.89 7.93 8.31
CA LEU A 49 2.91 6.49 8.59
C LEU A 49 1.53 5.97 9.02
N LYS A 50 0.80 6.73 9.85
CA LYS A 50 -0.56 6.34 10.26
C LYS A 50 -1.52 6.30 9.08
N ASP A 51 -1.51 7.32 8.21
CA ASP A 51 -2.34 7.32 7.00
C ASP A 51 -1.96 6.15 6.08
N LEU A 52 -0.66 5.91 5.86
CA LEU A 52 -0.18 4.77 5.08
C LEU A 52 -0.67 3.42 5.62
N GLN A 53 -0.60 3.20 6.94
CA GLN A 53 -1.11 1.98 7.59
C GLN A 53 -2.64 1.85 7.41
N ALA A 54 -3.39 2.94 7.62
CA ALA A 54 -4.84 2.94 7.43
C ALA A 54 -5.26 2.61 5.99
N ARG A 55 -4.51 3.13 4.99
CA ARG A 55 -4.75 2.81 3.57
C ARG A 55 -4.40 1.37 3.26
N HIS A 56 -3.29 0.85 3.80
CA HIS A 56 -2.90 -0.54 3.59
C HIS A 56 -3.96 -1.51 4.15
N ASP A 57 -4.53 -1.22 5.31
CA ASP A 57 -5.64 -2.00 5.88
C ASP A 57 -6.89 -1.96 5.00
N GLU A 58 -7.18 -0.80 4.40
CA GLU A 58 -8.26 -0.64 3.44
C GLU A 58 -8.05 -1.52 2.19
N LEU A 59 -6.85 -1.50 1.61
CA LEU A 59 -6.48 -2.35 0.47
C LEU A 59 -6.54 -3.84 0.82
N SER A 60 -6.09 -4.23 2.01
CA SER A 60 -6.15 -5.62 2.48
C SER A 60 -7.60 -6.12 2.57
N ARG A 61 -8.53 -5.27 3.02
CA ARG A 61 -9.97 -5.58 3.01
C ARG A 61 -10.53 -5.70 1.59
N SER A 62 -10.10 -4.83 0.66
CA SER A 62 -10.52 -4.93 -0.75
C SER A 62 -9.97 -6.18 -1.44
N LEU A 63 -8.73 -6.59 -1.15
CA LEU A 63 -8.17 -7.85 -1.63
C LEU A 63 -8.95 -9.06 -1.11
N ALA A 64 -9.31 -9.07 0.18
CA ALA A 64 -10.15 -10.13 0.73
C ALA A 64 -11.51 -10.21 0.02
N ARG A 65 -12.10 -9.07 -0.36
CA ARG A 65 -13.32 -9.02 -1.17
C ARG A 65 -13.13 -9.56 -2.58
N CYS A 66 -12.00 -9.27 -3.24
CA CYS A 66 -11.63 -9.89 -4.53
C CYS A 66 -11.71 -11.43 -4.45
N GLN A 67 -11.18 -12.01 -3.37
CA GLN A 67 -11.12 -13.46 -3.16
C GLN A 67 -12.45 -14.10 -2.76
N PHE A 68 -13.37 -13.35 -2.12
CA PHE A 68 -14.55 -13.95 -1.46
C PHE A 68 -15.91 -13.62 -2.09
N ILE A 69 -16.02 -12.59 -2.92
CA ILE A 69 -17.31 -12.19 -3.53
C ILE A 69 -17.83 -13.30 -4.48
N GLU A 70 -19.16 -13.48 -4.55
CA GLU A 70 -19.80 -14.41 -5.50
C GLU A 70 -19.45 -14.02 -6.95
N GLU A 71 -19.40 -14.99 -7.89
CA GLU A 71 -18.93 -14.76 -9.26
C GLU A 71 -19.57 -13.57 -9.99
N ASP A 72 -20.82 -13.22 -9.68
CA ASP A 72 -21.57 -12.15 -10.36
C ASP A 72 -21.18 -10.71 -9.95
N ASP A 73 -20.50 -10.49 -8.82
CA ASP A 73 -20.19 -9.15 -8.28
C ASP A 73 -18.69 -8.75 -8.41
N TRP A 74 -17.89 -9.51 -9.17
CA TRP A 74 -16.44 -9.37 -9.18
C TRP A 74 -15.92 -8.07 -9.84
N VAL A 75 -16.65 -7.51 -10.81
CA VAL A 75 -16.21 -6.28 -11.52
C VAL A 75 -16.19 -5.07 -10.58
N SER A 76 -17.24 -4.90 -9.76
CA SER A 76 -17.29 -3.87 -8.73
C SER A 76 -16.17 -4.07 -7.70
N ALA A 77 -15.93 -5.33 -7.30
CA ALA A 77 -14.83 -5.68 -6.39
C ALA A 77 -13.46 -5.32 -6.96
N ARG A 78 -13.25 -5.54 -8.26
CA ARG A 78 -12.02 -5.18 -8.98
C ARG A 78 -11.78 -3.67 -8.93
N ASP A 79 -12.78 -2.89 -9.28
CA ASP A 79 -12.65 -1.42 -9.34
C ASP A 79 -12.44 -0.82 -7.94
N GLU A 80 -13.09 -1.37 -6.91
CA GLU A 80 -12.83 -1.01 -5.52
C GLU A 80 -11.40 -1.36 -5.07
N ALA A 81 -10.89 -2.52 -5.50
CA ALA A 81 -9.53 -2.95 -5.19
C ALA A 81 -8.46 -2.09 -5.88
N GLU A 82 -8.61 -1.76 -7.16
CA GLU A 82 -7.71 -0.84 -7.86
C GLU A 82 -7.75 0.57 -7.26
N SER A 83 -8.95 1.05 -6.89
CA SER A 83 -9.09 2.34 -6.22
C SER A 83 -8.35 2.37 -4.88
N ALA A 84 -8.50 1.32 -4.06
CA ALA A 84 -7.77 1.20 -2.79
C ALA A 84 -6.26 1.10 -3.02
N PHE A 85 -5.82 0.37 -4.06
CA PHE A 85 -4.40 0.23 -4.39
C PHE A 85 -3.77 1.57 -4.73
N ALA A 86 -4.39 2.34 -5.63
CA ALA A 86 -3.89 3.66 -6.00
C ALA A 86 -3.81 4.63 -4.80
N ARG A 87 -4.76 4.53 -3.85
CA ARG A 87 -4.70 5.30 -2.59
C ARG A 87 -3.49 4.93 -1.74
N VAL A 88 -3.18 3.64 -1.59
CA VAL A 88 -2.00 3.19 -0.82
C VAL A 88 -0.70 3.64 -1.49
N GLU A 89 -0.59 3.54 -2.81
CA GLU A 89 0.61 3.98 -3.53
C GLU A 89 0.88 5.47 -3.34
N ASN A 90 -0.16 6.30 -3.44
CA ASN A 90 -0.04 7.74 -3.22
C ASN A 90 0.40 8.06 -1.78
N ALA A 91 -0.20 7.40 -0.78
CA ALA A 91 0.17 7.56 0.62
C ALA A 91 1.64 7.13 0.86
N LEU A 92 2.07 6.05 0.21
CA LEU A 92 3.43 5.55 0.29
C LEU A 92 4.45 6.50 -0.35
N GLU A 93 4.12 7.10 -1.50
CA GLU A 93 4.94 8.14 -2.11
C GLU A 93 5.07 9.36 -1.20
N THR A 94 3.97 9.79 -0.59
CA THR A 94 3.95 10.91 0.37
C THR A 94 4.80 10.61 1.60
N ALA A 95 4.67 9.40 2.18
CA ALA A 95 5.47 8.99 3.34
C ALA A 95 6.97 8.85 3.01
N THR A 96 7.31 8.31 1.83
CA THR A 96 8.71 8.15 1.40
C THR A 96 9.38 9.46 0.98
N ALA A 97 8.62 10.46 0.51
CA ALA A 97 9.16 11.76 0.10
C ALA A 97 9.91 12.46 1.25
N ARG A 98 9.45 12.30 2.50
CA ARG A 98 10.11 12.82 3.70
C ARG A 98 11.57 12.35 3.83
N TYR A 99 11.86 11.12 3.42
CA TYR A 99 13.17 10.49 3.57
C TYR A 99 14.10 10.72 2.38
N ARG A 100 13.55 10.88 1.16
CA ARG A 100 14.34 11.11 -0.07
C ARG A 100 15.16 12.41 -0.01
N GLY A 101 14.68 13.44 0.69
CA GLY A 101 15.38 14.73 0.80
C GLY A 101 16.54 14.77 1.81
N ARG A 102 16.71 13.76 2.66
CA ARG A 102 17.62 13.82 3.83
C ARG A 102 19.01 13.21 3.59
N GLY A 103 19.20 12.48 2.49
CA GLY A 103 20.45 11.79 2.15
C GLY A 103 21.36 12.46 1.11
N SER A 104 21.07 13.70 0.69
CA SER A 104 21.77 14.34 -0.44
C SER A 104 22.38 15.72 -0.16
N GLY A 105 22.45 16.16 1.10
CA GLY A 105 23.09 17.42 1.47
C GLY A 105 23.91 17.30 2.74
N GLY A 106 25.24 17.15 2.61
CA GLY A 106 26.16 17.15 3.75
C GLY A 106 27.56 16.68 3.38
N GLY A 107 28.25 17.51 2.60
CA GLY A 107 29.71 17.62 2.66
C GLY A 107 30.13 18.59 3.76
#